data_AF-A0AAN7P798-F1
#
_entry.id   AF-A0AAN7P798-F1
#
_cell.length_a   1.000
_cell.length_b   1.000
_cell.length_c   1.000
_cell.angle_alpha   90.00
_cell.angle_beta   90.00
_cell.angle_gamma   90.00
#
_symmetry.space_group_name_H-M   'P 1'
#
loop_
_entity.id
_entity.type
_entity.pdbx_description
1 polymer ?
#
loop_
_entity_poly.entity_id
_entity_poly.type
_entity_poly.pdbx_seq_one_letter_code
_entity_poly.pdbx_strand_id
1 'polypeptide(L)'
;MVVNIVWKVNVRKSANNIETSENQTKCADCNKPCTSANIRCELCSCQKNIQSNRLDAKINLENLAKKMKALSNSKFPPCSVGDIVRVKIPDVDRGRGDFRNILMTVIEKTDDDFYKLANKSGTIEEMFSMNQFSMCSEKLVDLESVSLEKKSLRKLANEQSLLGGQGYKRCNCKTKCMTNKCKCKAIGNLCNSKCHSNLSCLNK
;
A
#
# COMPACT_ATOMS: atom_id res chain seq x y z
N MET A 1 17.42 -22.03 20.67
CA MET A 1 17.42 -23.02 19.56
C MET A 1 17.48 -22.23 18.26
N VAL A 2 18.65 -22.16 17.62
CA VAL A 2 18.81 -21.59 16.27
C VAL A 2 19.56 -22.65 15.47
N VAL A 3 18.85 -23.32 14.56
CA VAL A 3 19.41 -24.37 13.72
C VAL A 3 19.98 -23.70 12.48
N ASN A 4 21.31 -23.57 12.41
CA ASN A 4 22.01 -23.15 11.21
C ASN A 4 21.99 -24.30 10.20
N ILE A 5 21.14 -24.20 9.17
CA ILE A 5 21.13 -25.14 8.04
C ILE A 5 22.16 -24.65 7.03
N VAL A 6 23.38 -25.16 7.15
CA VAL A 6 24.42 -25.00 6.13
C VAL A 6 24.10 -25.96 4.98
N TRP A 7 23.66 -25.43 3.84
CA TRP A 7 23.59 -26.20 2.59
C TRP A 7 25.01 -26.49 2.11
N LYS A 8 25.54 -27.67 2.44
CA LYS A 8 26.78 -28.19 1.83
C LYS A 8 26.48 -28.59 0.39
N VAL A 9 26.90 -27.75 -0.56
CA VAL A 9 27.00 -28.16 -1.97
C VAL A 9 28.09 -29.24 -2.05
N ASN A 10 27.67 -30.47 -2.32
CA ASN A 10 28.56 -31.62 -2.39
C ASN A 10 29.28 -31.62 -3.76
N VAL A 11 30.45 -30.99 -3.83
CA VAL A 11 31.32 -31.08 -5.01
C VAL A 11 32.14 -32.36 -4.88
N ARG A 12 31.78 -33.40 -5.65
CA ARG A 12 32.58 -34.63 -5.78
C ARG A 12 33.93 -34.27 -6.40
N LYS A 13 35.02 -34.34 -5.62
CA LYS A 13 36.39 -34.38 -6.13
C LYS A 13 36.77 -35.84 -6.33
N SER A 14 36.82 -36.30 -7.58
CA SER A 14 37.48 -37.55 -7.93
C SER A 14 38.91 -37.22 -8.37
N ALA A 15 39.89 -37.76 -7.65
CA ALA A 15 41.28 -37.80 -8.08
C ALA A 15 41.44 -38.92 -9.13
N ASN A 16 42.28 -38.70 -10.15
CA ASN A 16 43.06 -39.76 -10.82
C ASN A 16 44.22 -39.12 -11.62
N ASN A 17 45.38 -39.80 -11.55
CA ASN A 17 46.68 -39.44 -12.11
C ASN A 17 46.83 -39.82 -13.62
N ILE A 18 47.93 -39.34 -14.20
CA ILE A 18 48.25 -39.03 -15.60
C ILE A 18 48.66 -40.25 -16.47
N GLU A 19 48.61 -40.04 -17.80
CA GLU A 19 49.19 -40.77 -18.97
C GLU A 19 48.11 -41.48 -19.81
N THR A 20 47.93 -41.27 -21.12
CA THR A 20 48.71 -40.68 -22.22
C THR A 20 47.72 -40.23 -23.33
N SER A 21 48.16 -39.35 -24.22
CA SER A 21 47.51 -38.81 -25.43
C SER A 21 46.18 -39.43 -25.90
N GLU A 22 45.10 -38.63 -25.92
CA GLU A 22 44.13 -38.51 -27.04
C GLU A 22 42.99 -37.52 -26.69
N ASN A 23 43.02 -36.35 -27.35
CA ASN A 23 41.96 -35.33 -27.49
C ASN A 23 41.11 -34.96 -26.26
N GLN A 24 41.63 -34.03 -25.44
CA GLN A 24 40.79 -33.23 -24.53
C GLN A 24 39.92 -32.26 -25.34
N THR A 25 38.73 -32.72 -25.76
CA THR A 25 37.78 -31.84 -26.43
C THR A 25 37.29 -30.75 -25.49
N LYS A 26 37.42 -29.49 -25.91
CA LYS A 26 36.96 -28.31 -25.18
C LYS A 26 35.56 -27.93 -25.64
N CYS A 27 34.74 -27.45 -24.71
CA CYS A 27 33.42 -26.92 -25.06
C CYS A 27 33.57 -25.63 -25.88
N ALA A 28 32.95 -25.57 -27.06
CA ALA A 28 32.98 -24.39 -27.93
C ALA A 28 32.44 -23.09 -27.26
N ASP A 29 31.52 -23.22 -26.29
CA ASP A 29 30.88 -22.07 -25.62
C ASP A 29 31.67 -21.55 -24.41
N CYS A 30 32.41 -22.39 -23.69
CA CYS A 30 33.06 -22.00 -22.42
C CYS A 30 34.53 -22.42 -22.29
N ASN A 31 35.10 -23.05 -23.31
CA ASN A 31 36.48 -23.50 -23.43
C ASN A 31 37.00 -24.41 -22.29
N LYS A 32 36.11 -24.94 -21.45
CA LYS A 32 36.43 -25.88 -20.38
C LYS A 32 36.58 -27.31 -20.94
N PRO A 33 37.45 -28.16 -20.34
CA PRO A 33 37.61 -29.55 -20.75
C PRO A 33 36.32 -30.33 -20.48
N CYS A 34 35.82 -31.06 -21.48
CA CYS A 34 34.63 -31.89 -21.37
C CYS A 34 34.88 -33.30 -21.93
N THR A 35 34.19 -34.28 -21.37
CA THR A 35 34.35 -35.72 -21.65
C THR A 35 33.76 -36.18 -22.99
N SER A 36 33.01 -35.32 -23.69
CA SER A 36 32.42 -35.64 -24.99
C SER A 36 32.94 -34.75 -26.10
N ALA A 37 33.38 -35.39 -27.18
CA ALA A 37 33.81 -34.77 -28.41
C ALA A 37 32.60 -34.47 -29.31
N ASN A 38 31.73 -33.54 -28.91
CA ASN A 38 31.03 -32.66 -29.85
C ASN A 38 30.12 -31.62 -29.17
N ILE A 39 30.15 -30.42 -29.75
CA ILE A 39 29.10 -29.38 -29.80
C ILE A 39 28.33 -29.22 -28.47
N ARG A 40 28.93 -28.46 -27.55
CA ARG A 40 28.34 -27.86 -26.35
C ARG A 40 28.14 -28.80 -25.15
N CYS A 41 28.78 -28.46 -24.02
CA CYS A 41 28.66 -29.24 -22.79
C CYS A 41 27.28 -29.06 -22.10
N GLU A 42 26.89 -30.05 -21.29
CA GLU A 42 25.61 -30.08 -20.55
C GLU A 42 25.40 -28.83 -19.68
N LEU A 43 26.45 -28.33 -19.02
CA LEU A 43 26.39 -27.13 -18.19
C LEU A 43 26.07 -25.88 -19.03
N CYS A 44 26.72 -25.73 -20.19
CA CYS A 44 26.41 -24.64 -21.12
C CYS A 44 24.99 -24.76 -21.66
N SER A 45 24.56 -25.98 -22.02
CA SER A 45 23.19 -26.28 -22.46
C SER A 45 22.16 -25.85 -21.41
N CYS A 46 22.34 -26.32 -20.18
CA CYS A 46 21.52 -25.96 -19.02
C CYS A 46 21.48 -24.44 -18.81
N GLN A 47 22.61 -23.74 -18.95
CA GLN A 47 22.65 -22.29 -18.78
C GLN A 47 21.85 -21.52 -19.85
N LYS A 48 21.90 -21.88 -21.14
CA LYS A 48 21.01 -21.21 -22.12
C LYS A 48 19.55 -21.59 -21.89
N ASN A 49 19.24 -22.81 -21.43
CA ASN A 49 17.88 -23.17 -21.06
C ASN A 49 17.37 -22.33 -19.88
N ILE A 50 18.19 -22.11 -18.84
CA ILE A 50 17.87 -21.21 -17.73
C ILE A 50 17.66 -19.79 -18.23
N GLN A 51 18.50 -19.29 -19.13
CA GLN A 51 18.34 -17.95 -19.70
C GLN A 51 17.05 -17.83 -20.53
N SER A 52 16.74 -18.82 -21.37
CA SER A 52 15.49 -18.87 -22.13
C SER A 52 14.29 -18.86 -21.20
N ASN A 53 14.25 -19.77 -20.21
CA ASN A 53 13.15 -19.85 -19.25
C ASN A 53 12.98 -18.54 -18.46
N ARG A 54 14.08 -17.83 -18.15
CA ARG A 54 14.02 -16.51 -17.49
C ARG A 54 13.43 -15.44 -18.41
N LEU A 55 13.79 -15.44 -19.69
CA LEU A 55 13.22 -14.53 -20.69
C LEU A 55 11.72 -14.81 -20.88
N ASP A 56 11.34 -16.08 -21.02
CA ASP A 56 9.95 -16.50 -21.16
C ASP A 56 9.14 -16.14 -19.91
N ALA A 57 9.69 -16.37 -18.72
CA ALA A 57 9.07 -15.95 -17.47
C ALA A 57 8.86 -14.43 -17.40
N LYS A 58 9.85 -13.63 -17.84
CA LYS A 58 9.73 -12.16 -17.90
C LYS A 58 8.59 -11.74 -18.83
N ILE A 59 8.55 -12.29 -20.05
CA ILE A 59 7.50 -11.99 -21.04
C ILE A 59 6.12 -12.35 -20.49
N ASN A 60 6.00 -13.51 -19.84
CA ASN A 60 4.75 -13.95 -19.23
C ASN A 60 4.31 -13.02 -18.10
N LEU A 61 5.23 -12.57 -17.23
CA LEU A 61 4.93 -11.59 -16.19
C LEU A 61 4.46 -10.24 -16.76
N GLU A 62 5.11 -9.76 -17.84
CA GLU A 62 4.69 -8.54 -18.53
C GLU A 62 3.28 -8.67 -19.13
N ASN A 63 2.98 -9.81 -19.75
CA ASN A 63 1.64 -10.09 -20.30
C ASN A 63 0.59 -10.18 -19.19
N LEU A 64 0.92 -10.78 -18.05
CA LEU A 64 0.04 -10.82 -16.88
C LEU A 64 -0.21 -9.41 -16.33
N ALA A 65 0.83 -8.58 -16.21
CA ALA A 65 0.72 -7.20 -15.76
C ALA A 65 -0.20 -6.37 -16.69
N LYS A 66 -0.06 -6.52 -18.01
CA LYS A 66 -0.94 -5.88 -19.01
C LYS A 66 -2.40 -6.30 -18.83
N LYS A 67 -2.66 -7.60 -18.65
CA LYS A 67 -4.00 -8.14 -18.40
C LYS A 67 -4.59 -7.60 -17.09
N MET A 68 -3.80 -7.58 -16.02
CA MET A 68 -4.22 -7.02 -14.72
C MET A 68 -4.57 -5.54 -14.82
N LYS A 69 -3.76 -4.74 -15.54
CA LYS A 69 -4.04 -3.31 -15.77
C LYS A 69 -5.34 -3.11 -16.57
N ALA A 70 -5.54 -3.87 -17.65
CA ALA A 70 -6.76 -3.80 -18.45
C ALA A 70 -8.02 -4.16 -17.64
N LEU A 71 -7.96 -5.23 -16.83
CA LEU A 71 -9.05 -5.63 -15.94
C LEU A 71 -9.35 -4.54 -14.89
N SER A 72 -8.30 -3.95 -14.31
CA SER A 72 -8.46 -2.84 -13.35
C SER A 72 -9.14 -1.64 -13.99
N ASN A 73 -8.70 -1.21 -15.18
CA ASN A 73 -9.26 -0.06 -15.88
C ASN A 73 -10.71 -0.31 -16.33
N SER A 74 -11.06 -1.55 -16.68
CA SER A 74 -12.44 -1.93 -16.98
C SER A 74 -13.34 -1.87 -15.74
N LYS A 75 -12.82 -2.23 -14.57
CA LYS A 75 -13.57 -2.22 -13.31
C LYS A 75 -13.72 -0.80 -12.73
N PHE A 76 -12.71 0.04 -12.92
CA PHE A 76 -12.64 1.40 -12.40
C PHE A 76 -12.42 2.37 -13.57
N PRO A 77 -13.50 2.83 -14.21
CA PRO A 77 -13.38 3.74 -15.35
C PRO A 77 -12.75 5.07 -14.92
N PRO A 78 -11.97 5.73 -15.78
CA PRO A 78 -11.31 6.98 -15.45
C PRO A 78 -12.31 8.11 -15.19
N CYS A 79 -11.92 9.03 -14.32
CA CYS A 79 -12.70 10.20 -13.94
C CYS A 79 -12.14 11.47 -14.60
N SER A 80 -12.99 12.47 -14.83
CA SER A 80 -12.57 13.79 -15.31
C SER A 80 -12.43 14.80 -14.16
N VAL A 81 -11.70 15.88 -14.41
CA VAL A 81 -11.58 16.99 -13.45
C VAL A 81 -12.95 17.66 -13.32
N GLY A 82 -13.39 17.89 -12.08
CA GLY A 82 -14.73 18.42 -11.79
C GLY A 82 -15.78 17.40 -11.43
N ASP A 83 -15.51 16.11 -11.65
CA ASP A 83 -16.42 15.07 -11.21
C ASP A 83 -16.42 14.93 -9.68
N ILE A 84 -17.56 14.51 -9.16
CA ILE A 84 -17.76 14.27 -7.74
C ILE A 84 -17.52 12.80 -7.46
N VAL A 85 -16.76 12.56 -6.40
CA VAL A 85 -16.36 11.25 -5.94
C VAL A 85 -16.71 11.07 -4.46
N ARG A 86 -16.92 9.81 -4.09
CA ARG A 86 -17.16 9.34 -2.72
C ARG A 86 -15.91 8.63 -2.24
N VAL A 87 -15.26 9.22 -1.25
CA VAL A 87 -14.10 8.62 -0.56
C VAL A 87 -14.60 7.94 0.71
N LYS A 88 -14.26 6.66 0.89
CA LYS A 88 -14.67 5.89 2.07
C LYS A 88 -13.81 6.28 3.27
N ILE A 89 -14.45 6.57 4.40
CA ILE A 89 -13.75 6.80 5.68
C ILE A 89 -13.49 5.43 6.34
N PRO A 90 -12.28 5.15 6.84
CA PRO A 90 -12.01 3.94 7.59
C PRO A 90 -12.84 3.91 8.88
N ASP A 91 -13.33 2.74 9.29
CA ASP A 91 -14.22 2.61 10.45
C ASP A 91 -13.60 3.11 11.76
N VAL A 92 -12.27 3.09 11.87
CA VAL A 92 -11.53 3.60 13.03
C VAL A 92 -11.67 5.12 13.18
N ASP A 93 -11.78 5.85 12.07
CA ASP A 93 -11.88 7.32 12.06
C ASP A 93 -13.34 7.80 12.06
N ARG A 94 -14.31 6.88 12.09
CA ARG A 94 -15.73 7.14 11.97
C ARG A 94 -16.46 6.93 13.30
N GLY A 95 -17.26 7.89 13.73
CA GLY A 95 -18.21 7.72 14.83
C GLY A 95 -19.42 6.87 14.40
N ARG A 96 -20.15 6.29 15.36
CA ARG A 96 -21.28 5.37 15.04
C ARG A 96 -22.40 6.00 14.22
N GLY A 97 -22.63 7.30 14.38
CA GLY A 97 -23.64 8.05 13.65
C GLY A 97 -23.11 8.81 12.43
N ASP A 98 -21.81 8.71 12.14
CA ASP A 98 -21.19 9.47 11.06
C ASP A 98 -21.35 8.78 9.70
N PHE A 99 -21.35 9.59 8.64
CA PHE A 99 -21.41 9.12 7.27
C PHE A 99 -20.22 8.22 6.95
N ARG A 100 -20.46 7.20 6.11
CA ARG A 100 -19.40 6.25 5.67
C ARG A 100 -18.46 6.85 4.64
N ASN A 101 -18.93 7.84 3.90
CA ASN A 101 -18.22 8.41 2.77
C ASN A 101 -18.22 9.94 2.87
N ILE A 102 -17.13 10.55 2.41
CA ILE A 102 -16.99 11.99 2.19
C ILE A 102 -17.18 12.25 0.70
N LEU A 103 -18.00 13.26 0.38
CA LEU A 103 -18.11 13.78 -0.98
C LEU A 103 -16.98 14.76 -1.25
N MET A 104 -16.31 14.57 -2.38
CA MET A 104 -15.18 15.37 -2.81
C MET A 104 -15.23 15.57 -4.31
N THR A 105 -14.57 16.61 -4.80
CA THR A 105 -14.43 16.91 -6.22
C THR A 105 -13.00 16.68 -6.66
N VAL A 106 -12.83 16.16 -7.87
CA VAL A 106 -11.51 16.00 -8.50
C VAL A 106 -10.99 17.37 -8.95
N ILE A 107 -9.86 17.82 -8.39
CA ILE A 107 -9.18 19.07 -8.81
C ILE A 107 -8.19 18.81 -9.93
N GLU A 108 -7.38 17.76 -9.80
CA GLU A 108 -6.21 17.55 -10.62
C GLU A 108 -6.07 16.05 -10.91
N LYS A 109 -5.59 15.75 -12.12
CA LYS A 109 -5.23 14.41 -12.55
C LYS A 109 -3.80 14.43 -13.10
N THR A 110 -2.95 13.55 -12.59
CA THR A 110 -1.57 13.34 -13.05
C THR A 110 -1.53 12.33 -14.21
N ASP A 111 -0.46 12.35 -15.01
CA ASP A 111 -0.24 11.43 -16.15
C ASP A 111 -0.27 9.95 -15.75
N ASP A 112 0.10 9.63 -14.51
CA ASP A 112 0.10 8.28 -13.93
C ASP A 112 -1.27 7.82 -13.39
N ASP A 113 -2.38 8.46 -13.79
CA ASP A 113 -3.74 8.18 -13.31
C ASP A 113 -3.93 8.33 -11.78
N PHE A 114 -3.22 9.29 -11.19
CA PHE A 114 -3.44 9.73 -9.81
C PHE A 114 -4.31 10.98 -9.77
N TYR A 115 -5.17 11.07 -8.76
CA TYR A 115 -6.21 12.09 -8.62
C TYR A 115 -6.04 12.85 -7.31
N LYS A 116 -6.15 14.17 -7.40
CA LYS A 116 -6.18 15.05 -6.23
C LYS A 116 -7.61 15.45 -5.93
N LEU A 117 -8.02 15.25 -4.68
CA LEU A 117 -9.40 15.40 -4.24
C LEU A 117 -9.54 16.54 -3.25
N ALA A 118 -10.65 17.25 -3.33
CA ALA A 118 -10.92 18.35 -2.40
C ALA A 118 -12.41 18.59 -2.17
N ASN A 119 -12.73 19.29 -1.09
CA ASN A 119 -14.08 19.68 -0.76
C ASN A 119 -14.07 21.09 -0.13
N LYS A 120 -15.25 21.55 0.30
CA LYS A 120 -15.42 22.84 1.01
C LYS A 120 -14.57 22.95 2.28
N SER A 121 -14.30 21.84 2.95
CA SER A 121 -13.54 21.78 4.20
C SER A 121 -12.02 21.78 3.97
N GLY A 122 -11.53 21.32 2.82
CA GLY A 122 -10.12 21.31 2.46
C GLY A 122 -9.77 20.35 1.31
N THR A 123 -8.51 20.40 0.91
CA THR A 123 -7.90 19.52 -0.10
C THR A 123 -7.10 18.42 0.59
N ILE A 124 -7.21 17.18 0.11
CA ILE A 124 -6.39 16.09 0.65
C ILE A 124 -4.96 16.20 0.10
N GLU A 125 -3.98 16.04 0.98
CA GLU A 125 -2.55 16.05 0.62
C GLU A 125 -2.15 14.83 -0.22
N GLU A 126 -2.71 13.68 0.12
CA GLU A 126 -2.48 12.41 -0.57
C GLU A 126 -3.20 12.37 -1.92
N MET A 127 -2.54 11.77 -2.91
CA MET A 127 -3.16 11.47 -4.19
C MET A 127 -3.85 10.10 -4.13
N PHE A 128 -4.96 9.98 -4.85
CA PHE A 128 -5.77 8.78 -4.89
C PHE A 128 -5.72 8.10 -6.25
N SER A 129 -5.76 6.77 -6.26
CA SER A 129 -6.03 5.99 -7.46
C SER A 129 -7.54 5.72 -7.61
N MET A 130 -8.01 5.49 -8.83
CA MET A 130 -9.45 5.28 -9.11
C MET A 130 -10.13 4.20 -8.26
N ASN A 131 -9.40 3.17 -7.82
CA ASN A 131 -9.93 2.07 -7.01
C ASN A 131 -10.18 2.44 -5.54
N GLN A 132 -9.70 3.59 -5.06
CA GLN A 132 -9.84 4.03 -3.67
C GLN A 132 -11.11 4.84 -3.42
N PHE A 133 -11.78 5.27 -4.48
CA PHE A 133 -13.03 6.03 -4.41
C PHE A 133 -14.04 5.52 -5.43
N SER A 134 -15.25 6.07 -5.39
CA SER A 134 -16.31 5.75 -6.35
C SER A 134 -16.93 7.03 -6.89
N MET A 135 -17.30 7.04 -8.16
CA MET A 135 -17.98 8.22 -8.72
C MET A 135 -19.36 8.42 -8.09
N CYS A 136 -19.78 9.67 -8.04
CA CYS A 136 -21.12 10.11 -7.69
C CYS A 136 -21.77 10.67 -8.95
N SER A 137 -22.97 10.18 -9.29
CA SER A 137 -23.73 10.64 -10.45
C SER A 137 -24.36 12.01 -10.24
N GLU A 138 -24.50 12.44 -8.99
CA GLU A 138 -25.21 13.66 -8.61
C GLU A 138 -24.23 14.80 -8.37
N LYS A 139 -24.59 16.00 -8.87
CA LYS A 139 -23.80 17.23 -8.71
C LYS A 139 -24.10 17.90 -7.36
N LEU A 140 -23.57 17.33 -6.28
CA LEU A 140 -23.83 17.77 -4.90
C LEU A 140 -22.82 18.81 -4.36
N VAL A 141 -21.72 19.05 -5.08
CA VAL A 141 -20.61 19.90 -4.66
C VAL A 141 -20.09 20.71 -5.84
N ASP A 142 -20.12 22.03 -5.73
CA ASP A 142 -19.60 22.93 -6.75
C ASP A 142 -18.08 23.08 -6.65
N LEU A 143 -17.41 23.04 -7.80
CA LEU A 143 -15.96 23.21 -7.95
C LEU A 143 -15.43 24.52 -7.33
N GLU A 144 -16.20 25.60 -7.45
CA GLU A 144 -15.81 26.93 -6.98
C GLU A 144 -15.82 27.06 -5.45
N SER A 145 -16.55 26.17 -4.77
CA SER A 145 -16.70 26.19 -3.31
C SER A 145 -15.58 25.48 -2.55
N VAL A 146 -14.56 25.00 -3.26
CA VAL A 146 -13.52 24.12 -2.73
C VAL A 146 -12.43 24.90 -1.99
N SER A 147 -12.04 24.41 -0.81
CA SER A 147 -10.93 24.98 -0.04
C SER A 147 -9.59 24.33 -0.40
N LEU A 148 -8.58 25.16 -0.66
CA LEU A 148 -7.21 24.74 -0.96
C LEU A 148 -6.38 24.46 0.30
N GLU A 149 -6.95 24.62 1.50
CA GLU A 149 -6.26 24.26 2.75
C GLU A 149 -6.01 22.75 2.77
N LYS A 150 -4.73 22.37 2.88
CA LYS A 150 -4.30 20.97 2.93
C LYS A 150 -4.68 20.33 4.25
N LYS A 151 -5.38 19.19 4.19
CA LYS A 151 -5.83 18.42 5.36
C LYS A 151 -5.74 16.92 5.09
N SER A 152 -5.56 16.13 6.14
CA SER A 152 -5.67 14.67 6.04
C SER A 152 -7.13 14.20 5.96
N LEU A 153 -7.37 13.02 5.40
CA LEU A 153 -8.71 12.43 5.33
C LEU A 153 -9.37 12.32 6.71
N ARG A 154 -8.60 11.97 7.75
CA ARG A 154 -9.07 11.92 9.14
C ARG A 154 -9.53 13.28 9.64
N LYS A 155 -8.77 14.35 9.37
CA LYS A 155 -9.14 15.71 9.81
C LYS A 155 -10.45 16.14 9.14
N LEU A 156 -10.59 15.87 7.84
CA LEU A 156 -11.82 16.14 7.10
C LEU A 156 -13.01 15.32 7.62
N ALA A 157 -12.82 14.03 7.91
CA ALA A 157 -13.86 13.17 8.48
C ALA A 157 -14.35 13.69 9.85
N ASN A 158 -13.43 14.14 10.70
CA ASN A 158 -13.78 14.71 12.00
C ASN A 158 -14.51 16.06 11.89
N GLU A 159 -14.15 16.90 10.92
CA GLU A 159 -14.82 18.19 10.68
C GLU A 159 -16.24 18.02 10.12
N GLN A 160 -16.48 16.98 9.30
CA GLN A 160 -17.81 16.67 8.76
C GLN A 160 -18.69 15.87 9.73
N SER A 161 -18.10 15.30 10.78
CA SER A 161 -18.84 14.51 11.75
C SER A 161 -19.70 15.40 12.65
N LEU A 162 -20.99 15.08 12.73
CA LEU A 162 -21.93 15.75 13.64
C LEU A 162 -21.68 15.38 15.11
N LEU A 163 -21.10 14.21 15.39
CA LEU A 163 -20.99 13.65 16.74
C LEU A 163 -19.54 13.64 17.29
N GLY A 164 -18.66 14.44 16.70
CA GLY A 164 -17.27 14.62 17.14
C GLY A 164 -16.28 13.51 16.74
N GLY A 165 -16.65 12.63 15.81
CA GLY A 165 -15.75 11.77 15.03
C GLY A 165 -15.29 10.52 15.76
N GLN A 166 -14.01 10.18 15.59
CA GLN A 166 -13.37 9.02 16.21
C GLN A 166 -13.60 8.96 17.73
N GLY A 167 -14.12 7.80 18.17
CA GLY A 167 -13.89 7.18 19.47
C GLY A 167 -13.77 8.11 20.69
N TYR A 168 -14.89 8.33 21.37
CA TYR A 168 -15.03 8.64 22.80
C TYR A 168 -13.87 9.44 23.45
N LYS A 169 -14.07 10.75 23.61
CA LYS A 169 -13.14 11.63 24.31
C LYS A 169 -13.11 11.28 25.80
N ARG A 170 -11.94 10.83 26.30
CA ARG A 170 -11.69 10.59 27.73
C ARG A 170 -10.45 11.26 28.24
N CYS A 171 -10.49 11.67 29.51
CA CYS A 171 -9.29 12.01 30.25
C CYS A 171 -8.71 10.77 30.95
N ASN A 172 -7.40 10.74 31.11
CA ASN A 172 -6.70 9.72 31.91
C ASN A 172 -6.33 10.26 33.30
N CYS A 173 -7.09 11.24 33.81
CA CYS A 173 -6.78 11.88 35.07
C CYS A 173 -7.00 10.92 36.24
N LYS A 174 -6.05 10.90 37.17
CA LYS A 174 -6.18 10.17 38.45
C LYS A 174 -6.69 11.06 39.59
N THR A 175 -6.78 12.37 39.35
CA THR A 175 -7.16 13.41 40.32
C THR A 175 -8.49 14.07 39.94
N LYS A 176 -8.99 15.00 40.77
CA LYS A 176 -10.35 15.58 40.71
C LYS A 176 -10.71 16.43 39.46
N CYS A 177 -9.95 16.38 38.38
CA CYS A 177 -10.24 17.09 37.10
C CYS A 177 -10.56 18.59 37.22
N MET A 178 -9.99 19.27 38.21
CA MET A 178 -10.27 20.69 38.51
C MET A 178 -9.54 21.67 37.59
N THR A 179 -8.40 21.27 37.02
CA THR A 179 -7.53 22.15 36.23
C THR A 179 -7.53 21.75 34.75
N ASN A 180 -7.03 22.63 33.89
CA ASN A 180 -6.86 22.37 32.45
C ASN A 180 -5.82 21.26 32.14
N LYS A 181 -5.22 20.65 33.18
CA LYS A 181 -4.51 19.36 33.05
C LYS A 181 -5.45 18.22 32.65
N CYS A 182 -6.75 18.35 32.96
CA CYS A 182 -7.76 17.44 32.46
C CYS A 182 -8.13 17.75 31.02
N LYS A 183 -7.99 16.76 30.14
CA LYS A 183 -8.34 16.89 28.71
C LYS A 183 -9.82 17.25 28.50
N CYS A 184 -10.72 16.69 29.30
CA CYS A 184 -12.15 16.99 29.20
C CYS A 184 -12.41 18.46 29.55
N LYS A 185 -11.92 18.92 30.71
CA LYS A 185 -12.09 20.30 31.17
C LYS A 185 -11.42 21.33 30.25
N ALA A 186 -10.22 21.03 29.74
CA ALA A 186 -9.52 21.91 28.80
C ALA A 186 -10.29 22.13 27.49
N ILE A 187 -11.08 21.15 27.06
CA ILE A 187 -11.94 21.23 25.86
C ILE A 187 -13.34 21.78 26.22
N GLY A 188 -13.63 22.04 27.51
CA GLY A 188 -14.95 22.48 27.97
C GLY A 188 -15.99 21.36 28.10
N ASN A 189 -15.57 20.09 28.05
CA ASN A 189 -16.44 18.93 28.19
C ASN A 189 -16.46 18.40 29.62
N LEU A 190 -17.62 17.87 30.02
CA LEU A 190 -17.79 17.14 31.28
C LEU A 190 -17.23 15.71 31.17
N CYS A 191 -16.60 15.24 32.25
CA CYS A 191 -16.13 13.86 32.38
C CYS A 191 -17.32 12.94 32.66
N ASN A 192 -17.48 11.89 31.87
CA ASN A 192 -18.49 10.87 32.12
C ASN A 192 -17.89 9.59 32.74
N SER A 193 -18.72 8.59 33.01
CA SER A 193 -18.36 7.35 33.72
C SER A 193 -17.25 6.51 33.08
N LYS A 194 -16.92 6.68 31.79
CA LYS A 194 -15.76 5.97 31.19
C LYS A 194 -14.43 6.74 31.27
N CYS A 195 -14.41 7.97 31.77
CA CYS A 195 -13.19 8.68 32.17
C CYS A 195 -12.67 8.15 33.50
N HIS A 196 -13.60 7.86 34.41
CA HIS A 196 -13.32 7.42 35.77
C HIS A 196 -14.35 6.38 36.16
N SER A 197 -13.88 5.16 36.44
CA SER A 197 -14.75 4.12 36.97
C SER A 197 -15.25 4.47 38.38
N ASN A 198 -14.34 4.76 39.33
CA ASN A 198 -14.65 4.99 40.76
C ASN A 198 -13.91 6.19 41.41
N LEU A 199 -13.20 7.03 40.64
CA LEU A 199 -12.45 8.16 41.21
C LEU A 199 -13.35 9.39 41.40
N SER A 200 -13.11 10.15 42.48
CA SER A 200 -13.81 11.43 42.70
C SER A 200 -13.44 12.43 41.59
N CYS A 201 -14.37 12.70 40.69
CA CYS A 201 -14.24 13.68 39.62
C CYS A 201 -15.14 14.87 39.94
N LEU A 202 -14.59 16.08 39.91
CA LEU A 202 -15.34 17.33 40.13
C LEU A 202 -15.70 18.05 38.82
N ASN A 203 -15.43 17.43 37.67
CA ASN A 203 -15.81 17.93 36.35
C ASN A 203 -16.81 16.96 35.73
N LYS A 204 -17.96 16.74 36.38
CA LYS A 204 -19.03 15.84 35.93
C LYS A 204 -20.18 16.61 35.30
#